data_AF-A0AA88VBU9-F1
#
_entry.id   AF-A0AA88VBU9-F1
#
_cell.length_a   1.000
_cell.length_b   1.000
_cell.length_c   1.000
_cell.angle_alpha   90.00
_cell.angle_beta   90.00
_cell.angle_gamma   90.00
#
_symmetry.space_group_name_H-M   'P 1'
#
loop_
_entity.id
_entity.type
_entity.pdbx_description
1 polymer ?
#
loop_
_entity_poly.entity_id
_entity_poly.type
_entity_poly.pdbx_seq_one_letter_code
_entity_poly.pdbx_strand_id
1 'polypeptide(L)'
;MACSSSPSLPPSTYGHHVYISFRRDQESRNVTDSIDRGLEIRGVHTYRDRDHLATSQTGIAIPRELREGMQDSTISVVMLSKGYLASSWCLEELVKILDCRERNGMVVLPIFYGVDPSDIRKARGYAAQQLRSYLAKSIPEEPSWPTLISCLATYRPNLIEFLHTNAYVKYLEHCLIRERQKKAIQAQRLISAPQ
;
A
#
# COMPACT_ATOMS: atom_id res chain seq x y z
N MET A 1 5.28 -41.58 -6.22
CA MET A 1 4.94 -40.46 -5.32
C MET A 1 5.45 -39.19 -5.99
N ALA A 2 4.56 -38.31 -6.43
CA ALA A 2 4.96 -37.06 -7.06
C ALA A 2 5.08 -35.98 -5.97
N CYS A 3 6.27 -35.39 -5.86
CA CYS A 3 6.56 -34.28 -4.96
C CYS A 3 5.79 -33.07 -5.47
N SER A 4 4.81 -32.57 -4.70
CA SER A 4 4.19 -31.28 -4.99
C SER A 4 5.19 -30.18 -4.64
N SER A 5 6.06 -29.83 -5.59
CA SER A 5 6.90 -28.65 -5.49
C SER A 5 6.00 -27.42 -5.64
N SER A 6 5.83 -26.66 -4.56
CA SER A 6 5.25 -25.31 -4.63
C SER A 6 6.05 -24.50 -5.66
N PRO A 7 5.41 -23.75 -6.58
CA PRO A 7 6.15 -22.96 -7.55
C PRO A 7 6.97 -21.90 -6.81
N SER A 8 8.29 -22.03 -6.86
CA SER A 8 9.22 -21.01 -6.39
C SER A 8 9.03 -19.73 -7.20
N LEU A 9 9.04 -18.58 -6.52
CA LEU A 9 8.88 -17.27 -7.14
C LEU A 9 9.96 -17.09 -8.23
N PRO A 10 9.61 -16.70 -9.47
CA PRO A 10 10.63 -16.30 -10.43
C PRO A 10 11.38 -15.07 -9.85
N PRO A 11 12.70 -14.98 -10.05
CA PRO A 11 13.44 -13.80 -9.63
C PRO A 11 12.87 -12.60 -10.40
N SER A 12 12.31 -11.63 -9.68
CA SER A 12 11.93 -10.38 -10.31
C SER A 12 13.22 -9.71 -10.78
N THR A 13 13.31 -9.40 -12.06
CA THR A 13 14.30 -8.46 -12.56
C THR A 13 13.95 -7.09 -11.98
N TYR A 14 14.55 -6.77 -10.83
CA TYR A 14 14.67 -5.43 -10.22
C TYR A 14 13.38 -4.70 -9.77
N GLY A 15 12.22 -5.36 -9.68
CA GLY A 15 10.98 -4.74 -9.18
C GLY A 15 10.71 -5.04 -7.70
N HIS A 16 10.38 -4.02 -6.91
CA HIS A 16 9.85 -4.19 -5.56
C HIS A 16 8.47 -4.87 -5.61
N HIS A 17 8.19 -5.76 -4.66
CA HIS A 17 6.92 -6.51 -4.64
C HIS A 17 5.84 -5.79 -3.87
N VAL A 18 6.23 -5.17 -2.74
CA VAL A 18 5.34 -4.51 -1.78
C VAL A 18 5.86 -3.12 -1.47
N TYR A 19 5.05 -2.09 -1.70
CA TYR A 19 5.28 -0.74 -1.21
C TYR A 19 4.67 -0.60 0.18
N ILE A 20 5.38 -0.05 1.18
CA ILE A 20 4.84 0.20 2.52
C ILE A 20 4.80 1.69 2.81
N SER A 21 3.59 2.23 2.93
CA SER A 21 3.27 3.61 3.25
C SER A 21 2.87 3.75 4.72
N PHE A 22 3.49 4.67 5.46
CA PHE A 22 3.21 4.86 6.87
C PHE A 22 3.65 6.24 7.40
N ARG A 23 3.10 6.64 8.54
CA ARG A 23 3.60 7.82 9.25
C ARG A 23 4.92 7.49 9.92
N ARG A 24 5.93 8.33 9.74
CA ARG A 24 7.29 8.12 10.29
C ARG A 24 7.42 8.43 11.79
N ASP A 25 6.44 8.07 12.61
CA ASP A 25 6.56 8.05 14.07
C ASP A 25 7.18 6.72 14.55
N GLN A 26 7.68 6.68 15.78
CA GLN A 26 8.44 5.53 16.29
C GLN A 26 7.60 4.25 16.35
N GLU A 27 6.34 4.36 16.75
CA GLU A 27 5.43 3.21 16.86
C GLU A 27 5.15 2.60 15.50
N SER A 28 4.81 3.44 14.52
CA SER A 28 4.59 3.05 13.14
C SER A 28 5.84 2.40 12.52
N ARG A 29 7.03 2.96 12.77
CA ARG A 29 8.31 2.37 12.31
C ARG A 29 8.52 0.97 12.86
N ASN A 30 8.29 0.77 14.16
CA ASN A 30 8.49 -0.55 14.79
C ASN A 30 7.58 -1.61 14.14
N VAL A 31 6.32 -1.26 13.85
CA VAL A 31 5.38 -2.15 13.19
C VAL A 31 5.80 -2.46 11.76
N THR A 32 6.14 -1.44 10.96
CA THR A 32 6.50 -1.65 9.55
C THR A 32 7.84 -2.35 9.39
N ASP A 33 8.79 -2.14 10.30
CA ASP A 33 10.05 -2.87 10.35
C ASP A 33 9.85 -4.36 10.64
N SER A 34 8.90 -4.69 11.52
CA SER A 34 8.53 -6.09 11.80
C SER A 34 7.90 -6.77 10.57
N ILE A 35 6.99 -6.06 9.88
CA ILE A 35 6.35 -6.57 8.65
C ILE A 35 7.41 -6.79 7.56
N ASP A 36 8.26 -5.79 7.35
CA ASP A 36 9.31 -5.81 6.35
C ASP A 36 10.28 -6.98 6.58
N ARG A 37 10.80 -7.14 7.79
CA ARG A 37 11.69 -8.26 8.12
C ARG A 37 11.01 -9.61 7.89
N GLY A 38 9.71 -9.72 8.21
CA GLY A 38 8.95 -10.94 7.95
C GLY A 38 8.81 -11.26 6.46
N LEU A 39 8.62 -10.23 5.62
CA LEU A 39 8.55 -10.37 4.16
C LEU A 39 9.92 -10.70 3.56
N GLU A 40 10.99 -10.09 4.06
CA GLU A 40 12.36 -10.35 3.64
C GLU A 40 12.75 -11.82 3.89
N ILE A 41 12.42 -12.37 5.06
CA ILE A 41 12.62 -13.80 5.38
C ILE A 41 11.93 -14.73 4.36
N ARG A 42 10.88 -14.26 3.69
CA ARG A 42 10.11 -14.99 2.68
C ARG A 42 10.54 -14.68 1.24
N GLY A 43 11.61 -13.92 1.05
CA GLY A 43 12.08 -13.49 -0.28
C GLY A 43 11.15 -12.48 -0.95
N VAL A 44 10.34 -11.75 -0.17
CA VAL A 44 9.48 -10.69 -0.69
C VAL A 44 10.18 -9.35 -0.51
N HIS A 45 10.64 -8.76 -1.61
CA HIS A 45 11.28 -7.45 -1.62
C HIS A 45 10.26 -6.34 -1.38
N THR A 46 10.54 -5.47 -0.42
CA THR A 46 9.72 -4.29 -0.15
C THR A 46 10.41 -3.03 -0.67
N TYR A 47 9.61 -2.00 -0.94
CA TYR A 47 10.07 -0.62 -1.02
C TYR A 47 9.40 0.16 0.11
N ARG A 48 10.17 1.00 0.79
CA ARG A 48 9.68 1.74 1.95
C ARG A 48 10.07 3.20 1.83
N ASP A 49 9.19 4.05 2.28
CA ASP A 49 9.43 5.48 2.43
C ASP A 49 10.42 5.75 3.59
N ARG A 50 11.66 5.26 3.49
CA ARG A 50 12.72 5.42 4.51
C ARG A 50 13.59 6.64 4.25
N ASP A 51 13.82 7.01 2.99
CA ASP A 51 15.00 7.83 2.63
C ASP A 51 14.72 9.33 2.38
N HIS A 52 13.45 9.76 2.31
CA HIS A 52 13.14 11.14 1.89
C HIS A 52 12.83 12.13 3.03
N LEU A 53 13.58 12.09 4.14
CA LEU A 53 13.44 13.12 5.19
C LEU A 53 13.82 14.54 4.71
N ALA A 54 14.69 14.64 3.69
CA ALA A 54 15.24 15.91 3.23
C ALA A 54 14.24 16.81 2.45
N THR A 55 13.10 16.30 2.00
CA THR A 55 12.15 17.06 1.13
C THR A 55 10.87 17.50 1.84
N SER A 56 10.59 16.99 3.03
CA SER A 56 9.38 17.38 3.80
C SER A 56 9.40 18.82 4.31
N GLN A 57 10.58 19.46 4.38
CA GLN A 57 10.74 20.87 4.80
C GLN A 57 10.60 21.88 3.66
N THR A 58 10.62 21.44 2.40
CA THR A 58 10.65 22.34 1.24
C THR A 58 9.37 22.31 0.40
N GLY A 59 8.39 21.47 0.72
CA GLY A 59 7.13 21.37 -0.03
C GLY A 59 7.31 20.80 -1.45
N ILE A 60 8.42 20.08 -1.68
CA ILE A 60 8.72 19.49 -2.98
C ILE A 60 7.83 18.26 -3.18
N ALA A 61 7.27 18.14 -4.39
CA ALA A 61 6.47 17.00 -4.83
C ALA A 61 7.12 15.64 -4.48
N ILE A 62 6.30 14.58 -4.43
CA ILE A 62 6.78 13.21 -4.18
C ILE A 62 8.00 12.91 -5.09
N PRO A 63 9.15 12.52 -4.50
CA PRO A 63 10.37 12.24 -5.23
C PRO A 63 10.13 11.20 -6.32
N ARG A 64 10.85 11.35 -7.43
CA ARG A 64 10.69 10.47 -8.58
C ARG A 64 10.94 9.01 -8.20
N GLU A 65 11.95 8.78 -7.38
CA GLU A 65 12.37 7.46 -6.91
C GLU A 65 11.26 6.81 -6.07
N LEU A 66 10.63 7.58 -5.18
CA LEU A 66 9.49 7.12 -4.39
C LEU A 66 8.31 6.75 -5.28
N ARG A 67 8.02 7.59 -6.27
CA ARG A 67 6.95 7.37 -7.24
C ARG A 67 7.19 6.11 -8.08
N GLU A 68 8.43 5.87 -8.52
CA GLU A 68 8.79 4.69 -9.30
C GLU A 68 8.69 3.42 -8.44
N GLY A 69 9.24 3.42 -7.22
CA GLY A 69 9.11 2.28 -6.30
C GLY A 69 7.65 1.93 -5.97
N MET A 70 6.78 2.95 -5.87
CA MET A 70 5.33 2.77 -5.71
C MET A 70 4.68 2.19 -6.96
N GLN A 71 4.99 2.73 -8.15
CA GLN A 71 4.39 2.30 -9.42
C GLN A 71 4.78 0.88 -9.82
N ASP A 72 6.02 0.47 -9.50
CA ASP A 72 6.54 -0.85 -9.81
C ASP A 72 6.05 -1.94 -8.84
N SER A 73 5.49 -1.54 -7.70
CA SER A 73 4.98 -2.46 -6.69
C SER A 73 3.65 -3.09 -7.09
N THR A 74 3.49 -4.38 -6.78
CA THR A 74 2.23 -5.10 -7.04
C THR A 74 1.19 -4.85 -5.95
N ILE A 75 1.67 -4.69 -4.72
CA ILE A 75 0.85 -4.42 -3.53
C ILE A 75 1.35 -3.15 -2.85
N SER A 76 0.44 -2.30 -2.41
CA SER A 76 0.74 -1.23 -1.46
C SER A 76 0.07 -1.53 -0.11
N VAL A 77 0.85 -1.51 0.95
CA VAL A 77 0.40 -1.61 2.34
C VAL A 77 0.38 -0.20 2.92
N VAL A 78 -0.81 0.27 3.35
CA VAL A 78 -0.99 1.64 3.86
C VAL A 78 -1.37 1.61 5.32
N MET A 79 -0.48 2.05 6.21
CA MET A 79 -0.77 2.14 7.63
C MET A 79 -1.40 3.48 8.00
N LEU A 80 -2.72 3.47 8.04
CA LEU A 80 -3.56 4.60 8.42
C LEU A 80 -3.55 4.74 9.95
N SER A 81 -2.80 5.73 10.44
CA SER A 81 -2.80 6.17 11.84
C SER A 81 -3.31 7.61 11.96
N LYS A 82 -3.57 8.10 13.18
CA LYS A 82 -3.88 9.52 13.38
C LYS A 82 -2.77 10.42 12.83
N GLY A 83 -1.51 10.06 13.06
CA GLY A 83 -0.36 10.79 12.55
C GLY A 83 -0.25 10.74 11.02
N TYR A 84 -0.67 9.64 10.39
CA TYR A 84 -0.76 9.54 8.93
C TYR A 84 -1.77 10.54 8.39
N LEU A 85 -2.99 10.53 8.93
CA LEU A 85 -4.07 11.43 8.50
C LEU A 85 -3.72 12.90 8.74
N ALA A 86 -2.91 13.21 9.76
CA ALA A 86 -2.43 14.57 10.05
C ALA A 86 -1.35 15.09 9.08
N SER A 87 -0.79 14.22 8.24
CA SER A 87 0.38 14.54 7.41
C SER A 87 -0.05 14.80 5.97
N SER A 88 0.08 16.04 5.50
CA SER A 88 -0.15 16.36 4.08
C SER A 88 0.69 15.48 3.15
N TRP A 89 1.92 15.15 3.54
CA TRP A 89 2.78 14.24 2.78
C TRP A 89 2.20 12.84 2.65
N CYS A 90 1.75 12.26 3.76
CA CYS A 90 1.17 10.92 3.76
C CYS A 90 -0.17 10.89 2.98
N LEU A 91 -0.93 11.99 3.01
CA LEU A 91 -2.16 12.11 2.23
C LEU A 91 -1.88 12.27 0.72
N GLU A 92 -0.84 13.02 0.34
CA GLU A 92 -0.37 13.10 -1.05
C GLU A 92 0.10 11.72 -1.56
N GLU A 93 0.83 10.98 -0.73
CA GLU A 93 1.27 9.63 -1.02
C GLU A 93 0.07 8.68 -1.19
N LEU A 94 -0.94 8.79 -0.32
CA LEU A 94 -2.18 8.03 -0.44
C LEU A 94 -2.91 8.30 -1.75
N VAL A 95 -2.96 9.56 -2.20
CA VAL A 95 -3.52 9.93 -3.50
C VAL A 95 -2.77 9.22 -4.63
N LYS A 96 -1.42 9.24 -4.62
CA LYS A 96 -0.62 8.55 -5.66
C LYS A 96 -0.76 7.03 -5.63
N ILE A 97 -0.92 6.44 -4.44
CA ILE A 97 -1.18 5.00 -4.29
C ILE A 97 -2.52 4.64 -4.91
N LEU A 98 -3.56 5.44 -4.64
CA LEU A 98 -4.88 5.22 -5.20
C LEU A 98 -4.90 5.46 -6.72
N ASP A 99 -4.12 6.41 -7.23
CA ASP A 99 -3.83 6.60 -8.65
C ASP A 99 -3.28 5.34 -9.31
N CYS A 100 -2.26 4.73 -8.69
CA CYS A 100 -1.69 3.49 -9.19
C CYS A 100 -2.75 2.38 -9.20
N ARG A 101 -3.53 2.23 -8.12
CA ARG A 101 -4.64 1.27 -8.06
C ARG A 101 -5.58 1.39 -9.24
N GLU A 102 -6.02 2.60 -9.58
CA GLU A 102 -6.95 2.81 -10.70
C GLU A 102 -6.28 2.57 -12.06
N ARG A 103 -5.03 3.01 -12.25
CA ARG A 103 -4.35 2.96 -13.56
C ARG A 103 -3.74 1.60 -13.90
N ASN A 104 -3.12 0.91 -12.93
CA ASN A 104 -2.37 -0.32 -13.16
C ASN A 104 -2.89 -1.53 -12.37
N GLY A 105 -4.00 -1.37 -11.64
CA GLY A 105 -4.63 -2.44 -10.88
C GLY A 105 -3.88 -2.85 -9.62
N MET A 106 -2.97 -2.01 -9.10
CA MET A 106 -2.27 -2.27 -7.84
C MET A 106 -3.24 -2.59 -6.70
N VAL A 107 -2.94 -3.64 -5.93
CA VAL A 107 -3.73 -4.00 -4.74
C VAL A 107 -3.31 -3.12 -3.58
N VAL A 108 -4.28 -2.49 -2.92
CA VAL A 108 -4.03 -1.62 -1.75
C VAL A 108 -4.64 -2.26 -0.50
N LEU A 109 -3.79 -2.50 0.51
CA LEU A 109 -4.14 -3.16 1.76
C LEU A 109 -3.96 -2.19 2.93
N PRO A 110 -5.04 -1.65 3.51
CA PRO A 110 -4.94 -0.76 4.64
C PRO A 110 -4.66 -1.52 5.95
N ILE A 111 -3.82 -0.94 6.79
CA ILE A 111 -3.66 -1.26 8.20
C ILE A 111 -4.24 -0.09 8.99
N PHE A 112 -5.20 -0.36 9.88
CA PHE A 112 -5.79 0.67 10.73
C PHE A 112 -5.08 0.68 12.08
N TYR A 113 -4.23 1.66 12.34
CA TYR A 113 -3.41 1.73 13.55
C TYR A 113 -3.89 2.86 14.47
N GLY A 114 -4.54 2.50 15.58
CA GLY A 114 -5.07 3.47 16.55
C GLY A 114 -6.21 4.36 16.00
N VAL A 115 -6.89 3.89 14.96
CA VAL A 115 -8.03 4.56 14.29
C VAL A 115 -9.14 3.55 14.02
N ASP A 116 -10.40 4.00 14.08
CA ASP A 116 -11.55 3.18 13.70
C ASP A 116 -11.68 3.17 12.16
N PRO A 117 -11.66 1.99 11.49
CA PRO A 117 -11.96 1.90 10.06
C PRO A 117 -13.29 2.56 9.68
N SER A 118 -14.28 2.55 10.58
CA SER A 118 -15.60 3.14 10.38
C SER A 118 -15.55 4.67 10.26
N ASP A 119 -14.64 5.32 11.01
CA ASP A 119 -14.42 6.76 10.94
C ASP A 119 -13.76 7.16 9.62
N ILE A 120 -12.85 6.33 9.10
CA ILE A 120 -12.22 6.55 7.79
C ILE A 120 -13.26 6.34 6.68
N ARG A 121 -13.99 5.22 6.72
CA ARG A 121 -15.01 4.88 5.69
C ARG A 121 -16.08 5.95 5.56
N LYS A 122 -16.59 6.42 6.70
CA LYS A 122 -17.69 7.39 6.72
C LYS A 122 -17.18 8.83 6.70
N ALA A 123 -15.86 9.05 6.61
CA ALA A 123 -15.21 10.33 6.80
C ALA A 123 -15.82 11.09 7.99
N ARG A 124 -15.68 10.54 9.20
CA ARG A 124 -16.20 11.08 10.46
C ARG A 124 -15.08 11.49 11.42
N GLY A 125 -15.46 12.30 12.41
CA GLY A 125 -14.57 12.71 13.50
C GLY A 125 -13.25 13.30 12.99
N TYR A 126 -12.15 12.80 13.55
CA TYR A 126 -10.80 13.25 13.23
C TYR A 126 -10.43 13.01 11.75
N ALA A 127 -10.80 11.85 11.19
CA ALA A 127 -10.50 11.53 9.79
C ALA A 127 -11.19 12.51 8.83
N ALA A 128 -12.45 12.87 9.10
CA ALA A 128 -13.18 13.87 8.32
C ALA A 128 -12.45 15.22 8.31
N GLN A 129 -12.02 15.65 9.49
CA GLN A 129 -11.39 16.95 9.66
C GLN A 129 -10.09 17.03 8.85
N GLN A 130 -9.22 16.03 8.98
CA GLN A 130 -7.94 16.02 8.28
C GLN A 130 -8.12 15.91 6.76
N LEU A 131 -8.99 15.01 6.28
CA LEU A 131 -9.27 14.87 4.84
C LEU A 131 -9.85 16.15 4.25
N ARG A 132 -10.80 16.81 4.93
CA ARG A 132 -11.33 18.12 4.49
C ARG A 132 -10.26 19.19 4.46
N SER A 133 -9.43 19.27 5.50
CA SER A 133 -8.35 20.26 5.57
C SER A 133 -7.29 20.06 4.49
N TYR A 134 -7.01 18.82 4.09
CA TYR A 134 -6.14 18.51 2.96
C TYR A 134 -6.80 18.90 1.63
N LEU A 135 -8.02 18.41 1.36
CA LEU A 135 -8.74 18.70 0.11
C LEU A 135 -8.99 20.20 -0.11
N ALA A 136 -9.20 20.98 0.95
CA ALA A 136 -9.38 22.44 0.85
C ALA A 136 -8.10 23.18 0.42
N LYS A 137 -6.92 22.55 0.59
CA LYS A 137 -5.61 23.11 0.21
C LYS A 137 -5.13 22.59 -1.16
N SER A 138 -5.69 21.48 -1.62
CA SER A 138 -5.37 20.87 -2.91
C SER A 138 -6.25 21.45 -4.03
N ILE A 139 -5.70 21.62 -5.23
CA ILE A 139 -6.44 22.09 -6.42
C ILE A 139 -7.49 21.02 -6.80
N PRO A 140 -8.74 21.39 -7.18
CA PRO A 140 -9.85 20.44 -7.30
C PRO A 140 -9.81 19.74 -8.67
N GLU A 141 -9.11 18.62 -8.81
CA GLU A 141 -9.20 17.84 -10.07
C GLU A 141 -9.46 16.34 -9.97
N GLU A 142 -9.55 15.72 -8.77
CA GLU A 142 -9.92 14.28 -8.72
C GLU A 142 -11.06 13.98 -7.73
N PRO A 143 -12.32 14.03 -8.19
CA PRO A 143 -13.51 13.79 -7.36
C PRO A 143 -13.68 12.32 -6.92
N SER A 144 -12.81 11.40 -7.35
CA SER A 144 -12.92 9.96 -7.06
C SER A 144 -12.25 9.52 -5.75
N TRP A 145 -11.25 10.26 -5.24
CA TRP A 145 -10.48 9.83 -4.05
C TRP A 145 -11.31 9.64 -2.79
N PRO A 146 -12.30 10.50 -2.45
CA PRO A 146 -13.14 10.28 -1.28
C PRO A 146 -13.86 8.92 -1.33
N THR A 147 -14.34 8.53 -2.52
CA THR A 147 -14.97 7.23 -2.76
C THR A 147 -13.96 6.09 -2.62
N LEU A 148 -12.75 6.25 -3.14
CA LEU A 148 -11.71 5.24 -3.06
C LEU A 148 -11.19 5.02 -1.63
N ILE A 149 -11.06 6.09 -0.85
CA ILE A 149 -10.73 6.00 0.59
C ILE A 149 -11.86 5.25 1.33
N SER A 150 -13.12 5.51 1.00
CA SER A 150 -14.26 4.77 1.55
C SER A 150 -14.22 3.28 1.17
N CYS A 151 -13.87 2.96 -0.08
CA CYS A 151 -13.68 1.59 -0.54
C CYS A 151 -12.51 0.89 0.18
N LEU A 152 -11.38 1.57 0.40
CA LEU A 152 -10.28 1.03 1.20
C LEU A 152 -10.74 0.67 2.61
N ALA A 153 -11.50 1.55 3.26
CA ALA A 153 -12.04 1.32 4.60
C ALA A 153 -13.19 0.31 4.67
N THR A 154 -13.58 -0.25 3.53
CA THR A 154 -14.50 -1.40 3.42
C THR A 154 -13.73 -2.72 3.34
N TYR A 155 -12.45 -2.69 2.95
CA TYR A 155 -11.61 -3.89 2.90
C TYR A 155 -11.36 -4.41 4.32
N ARG A 156 -12.06 -5.50 4.68
CA ARG A 156 -11.88 -6.19 5.97
C ARG A 156 -10.94 -7.37 5.78
N PRO A 157 -9.75 -7.27 6.38
CA PRO A 157 -9.51 -8.08 7.57
C PRO A 157 -9.34 -7.15 8.77
N ASN A 158 -9.88 -7.52 9.94
CA ASN A 158 -9.61 -6.83 11.21
C ASN A 158 -8.12 -6.95 11.54
N LEU A 159 -7.28 -6.12 10.93
CA LEU A 159 -5.82 -6.24 10.97
C LEU A 159 -5.19 -5.71 12.24
N ILE A 160 -5.97 -5.00 13.07
CA ILE A 160 -5.50 -4.33 14.28
C ILE A 160 -4.84 -5.32 15.26
N GLU A 161 -5.33 -6.57 15.35
CA GLU A 161 -4.77 -7.61 16.21
C GLU A 161 -3.64 -8.45 15.56
N PHE A 162 -3.42 -8.32 14.24
CA PHE A 162 -2.52 -9.22 13.51
C PHE A 162 -1.11 -8.65 13.25
N LEU A 163 -0.87 -7.37 13.51
CA LEU A 163 0.36 -6.67 13.09
C LEU A 163 1.64 -7.23 13.73
N HIS A 164 1.53 -7.87 14.89
CA HIS A 164 2.64 -8.53 15.56
C HIS A 164 2.79 -10.02 15.21
N THR A 165 1.96 -10.56 14.31
CA THR A 165 1.92 -12.00 14.02
C THR A 165 2.40 -12.32 12.60
N ASN A 166 3.10 -13.45 12.48
CA ASN A 166 3.49 -14.07 11.20
C ASN A 166 2.28 -14.26 10.25
N ALA A 167 1.05 -14.26 10.77
CA ALA A 167 -0.17 -14.38 9.99
C ALA A 167 -0.36 -13.24 8.97
N TYR A 168 -0.07 -11.98 9.31
CA TYR A 168 -0.21 -10.90 8.34
C TYR A 168 0.81 -10.98 7.22
N VAL A 169 2.05 -11.32 7.57
CA VAL A 169 3.13 -11.53 6.58
C VAL A 169 2.76 -12.68 5.64
N LYS A 170 2.23 -13.80 6.16
CA LYS A 170 1.69 -14.91 5.33
C LYS A 170 0.56 -14.45 4.43
N TYR A 171 -0.35 -13.62 4.95
CA TYR A 171 -1.44 -13.08 4.17
C TYR A 171 -0.92 -12.22 2.99
N LEU A 172 0.05 -11.34 3.23
CA LEU A 172 0.68 -10.52 2.19
C LEU A 172 1.37 -11.38 1.12
N GLU A 173 2.12 -12.39 1.53
CA GLU A 173 2.74 -13.36 0.62
C GLU A 173 1.69 -14.08 -0.24
N HIS A 174 0.61 -14.57 0.36
CA HIS A 174 -0.48 -15.21 -0.37
C HIS A 174 -1.17 -14.25 -1.36
N CYS A 175 -1.41 -13.00 -0.95
CA CYS A 175 -1.94 -11.96 -1.85
C CYS A 175 -1.01 -11.75 -3.04
N LEU A 176 0.30 -11.63 -2.79
CA LEU A 176 1.29 -11.41 -3.85
C LEU A 176 1.33 -12.57 -4.85
N ILE A 177 1.33 -13.81 -4.36
CA ILE A 177 1.28 -15.01 -5.20
C ILE A 177 0.03 -14.99 -6.09
N ARG A 178 -1.13 -14.69 -5.50
CA ARG A 178 -2.40 -14.63 -6.23
C ARG A 178 -2.39 -13.57 -7.33
N GLU A 179 -1.90 -12.37 -7.04
CA GLU A 179 -1.84 -11.29 -8.05
C GLU A 179 -0.86 -11.60 -9.17
N ARG A 180 0.28 -12.24 -8.87
CA ARG A 180 1.22 -12.71 -9.89
C ARG A 180 0.60 -13.76 -10.80
N GLN A 181 -0.12 -14.73 -10.23
CA GLN A 181 -0.81 -15.75 -11.01
C GLN A 181 -1.87 -15.13 -11.94
N LYS A 182 -2.66 -14.17 -11.46
CA LYS A 182 -3.62 -13.45 -12.30
C LYS A 182 -2.94 -12.74 -13.47
N LYS A 183 -1.85 -12.01 -13.22
CA LYS A 183 -1.07 -11.31 -14.25
C LYS A 183 -0.49 -12.29 -15.27
N ALA A 184 0.06 -13.42 -14.83
CA ALA A 184 0.58 -14.46 -15.71
C ALA A 184 -0.50 -15.06 -16.63
N ILE A 185 -1.68 -15.37 -16.07
CA ILE A 185 -2.83 -15.86 -16.84
C ILE A 185 -3.29 -14.82 -17.88
N GLN A 186 -3.37 -13.55 -17.50
CA GLN A 186 -3.76 -12.47 -18.40
C GLN A 186 -2.73 -12.27 -19.53
N ALA A 187 -1.44 -12.29 -19.23
CA ALA A 187 -0.38 -12.21 -20.22
C ALA A 187 -0.44 -13.37 -21.22
N GLN A 188 -0.67 -14.59 -20.73
CA GLN A 188 -0.80 -15.77 -21.60
C GLN A 188 -2.01 -15.67 -22.54
N ARG A 189 -3.15 -15.13 -22.05
CA ARG A 189 -4.33 -14.89 -22.88
C ARG A 189 -4.08 -13.90 -24.01
N LEU A 190 -3.36 -12.81 -23.72
CA LEU A 190 -3.00 -11.80 -24.72
C LEU A 190 -2.10 -12.37 -25.82
N ILE A 191 -1.16 -13.26 -25.46
CA ILE A 191 -0.27 -13.94 -26.42
C ILE A 191 -1.06 -14.92 -27.29
N SER A 192 -2.08 -15.59 -26.74
CA SER A 192 -2.89 -16.59 -27.44
C SER A 192 -4.09 -16.03 -28.23
N ALA A 193 -4.32 -14.72 -28.18
CA ALA A 193 -5.45 -14.10 -28.88
C ALA A 193 -5.20 -14.14 -30.40
N PRO A 194 -6.16 -14.65 -31.22
CA PRO A 194 -6.02 -14.62 -32.67
C PRO A 194 -5.92 -13.18 -33.17
N GLN A 195 -4.97 -12.93 -34.08
CA GLN A 195 -4.75 -11.63 -34.74
C GLN A 195 -5.87 -11.29 -35.72
#